data_AF-A0A8J9TEQ0-F1
#
_entry.id   AF-A0A8J9TEQ0-F1
#
_cell.length_a   1.000
_cell.length_b   1.000
_cell.length_c   1.000
_cell.angle_alpha   90.00
_cell.angle_beta   90.00
_cell.angle_gamma   90.00
#
_symmetry.space_group_name_H-M   'P 1'
#
loop_
_entity.id
_entity.type
_entity.pdbx_description
1 polymer ?
#
loop_
_entity_poly.entity_id
_entity_poly.type
_entity_poly.pdbx_seq_one_letter_code
_entity_poly.pdbx_strand_id
1 'polypeptide(L)' 'MVFLHLFVVNRSGGLIHHRHLSNKAPKIGTNEWLRIGSTFHSLHAIAAEASPVRLPGGKNS' A
#
# COMPACT_ATOMS: atom_id res chain seq x y z
N MET A 1 13.65 14.45 -8.42
CA MET A 1 12.98 13.29 -7.79
C MET A 1 12.25 12.51 -8.88
N VAL A 2 12.31 11.17 -8.92
CA VAL A 2 11.59 10.35 -9.93
C VAL A 2 10.65 9.38 -9.22
N PHE A 3 9.41 9.26 -9.70
CA PHE A 3 8.49 8.24 -9.22
C PHE A 3 8.78 6.90 -9.89
N LEU A 4 8.80 5.83 -9.11
CA LEU A 4 9.09 4.49 -9.63
C LEU A 4 7.81 3.77 -10.03
N HIS A 5 6.82 3.75 -9.15
CA HIS A 5 5.61 2.95 -9.30
C HIS A 5 4.38 3.64 -8.72
N LEU A 6 3.24 3.40 -9.36
CA LEU A 6 1.91 3.70 -8.82
C LEU A 6 1.25 2.41 -8.37
N PHE A 7 0.65 2.43 -7.17
CA PHE A 7 -0.16 1.33 -6.63
C PHE A 7 -1.54 1.85 -6.27
N VAL A 8 -2.59 1.08 -6.59
CA VAL A 8 -3.95 1.32 -6.10
C VAL A 8 -4.39 0.08 -5.32
N VAL A 9 -4.58 0.25 -4.02
CA VAL A 9 -5.04 -0.78 -3.09
C VAL A 9 -6.49 -0.47 -2.71
N ASN A 10 -7.36 -1.46 -2.80
CA ASN A 10 -8.77 -1.29 -2.44
C ASN A 10 -9.00 -1.34 -0.91
N ARG A 11 -10.25 -1.14 -0.48
CA ARG A 11 -10.62 -1.14 0.95
C ARG A 11 -10.36 -2.47 1.66
N SER A 12 -10.38 -3.59 0.94
CA SER A 12 -10.11 -4.92 1.50
C SER A 12 -8.62 -5.28 1.52
N GLY A 13 -7.72 -4.37 1.10
CA GLY A 13 -6.28 -4.60 1.07
C GLY A 13 -5.74 -5.32 -0.17
N GLY A 14 -6.57 -5.52 -1.18
CA GLY A 14 -6.16 -6.09 -2.46
C GLY A 14 -5.56 -5.03 -3.39
N LEU A 15 -4.40 -5.33 -4.00
CA LEU A 15 -3.84 -4.52 -5.06
C LEU A 15 -4.66 -4.71 -6.35
N ILE A 16 -5.31 -3.64 -6.81
CA ILE A 16 -6.19 -3.67 -8.00
C ILE A 16 -5.54 -3.05 -9.23
N HIS A 17 -4.50 -2.24 -9.05
CA HIS A 17 -3.75 -1.66 -10.15
C HIS A 17 -2.31 -1.38 -9.73
N HIS A 18 -1.36 -1.68 -10.62
CA HIS A 18 0.01 -1.22 -10.49
C HIS A 18 0.59 -0.81 -11.85
N ARG A 19 1.42 0.24 -11.84
CA ARG A 19 2.02 0.79 -13.06
C ARG A 19 3.44 1.30 -12.82
N HIS A 20 4.38 0.85 -13.65
CA HIS A 20 5.70 1.45 -13.74
C HIS A 20 5.60 2.90 -14.22
N LEU A 21 6.22 3.83 -13.50
CA LEU A 21 6.28 5.26 -13.86
C LEU A 21 7.65 5.69 -14.40
N SER A 22 8.62 4.78 -14.42
CA SER A 22 9.98 5.04 -14.89
C SER A 22 10.63 3.76 -15.42
N ASN A 23 11.61 3.90 -16.31
CA ASN A 23 12.45 2.78 -16.76
C ASN A 23 13.33 2.21 -15.65
N LYS A 24 13.52 2.95 -14.54
CA LYS A 24 14.24 2.49 -13.34
C LYS A 24 13.36 1.69 -12.37
N ALA A 25 12.07 1.57 -12.68
CA ALA A 25 11.12 0.88 -11.83
C ALA A 25 11.38 -0.65 -11.85
N PRO A 26 11.47 -1.31 -10.68
CA PRO A 26 11.69 -2.75 -10.62
C PRO A 26 10.58 -3.51 -11.34
N LYS A 27 10.97 -4.54 -12.11
CA LYS A 27 10.05 -5.49 -12.74
C LYS A 27 10.05 -6.78 -11.92
N ILE A 28 8.98 -7.01 -11.17
CA ILE A 28 8.75 -8.25 -10.40
C ILE A 28 7.43 -8.88 -10.83
N GLY A 29 7.19 -10.11 -10.40
CA GLY A 29 6.00 -10.87 -10.78
C GLY A 29 4.72 -10.35 -10.14
N THR A 30 3.58 -10.78 -10.69
CA THR A 30 2.24 -10.41 -10.20
C THR A 30 2.04 -10.78 -8.73
N ASN A 31 2.54 -11.94 -8.31
CA ASN A 31 2.40 -12.39 -6.92
C ASN A 31 3.17 -11.49 -5.94
N GLU A 32 4.35 -11.01 -6.32
CA GLU A 32 5.10 -10.07 -5.51
C GLU A 32 4.37 -8.72 -5.40
N TRP A 33 3.75 -8.26 -6.48
CA TRP A 33 2.91 -7.06 -6.44
C TRP A 33 1.71 -7.22 -5.49
N LEU A 34 1.01 -8.36 -5.57
CA LEU A 34 -0.10 -8.65 -4.65
C LEU A 34 0.36 -8.63 -3.18
N ARG A 35 1.52 -9.24 -2.89
CA ARG A 35 2.13 -9.20 -1.55
C ARG A 35 2.40 -7.77 -1.09
N ILE A 36 2.96 -6.91 -1.94
CA ILE A 36 3.19 -5.49 -1.64
C ILE A 36 1.88 -4.78 -1.27
N GLY A 37 0.81 -5.02 -2.04
CA GLY A 37 -0.52 -4.46 -1.73
C GLY A 37 -1.01 -4.87 -0.34
N SER A 38 -0.93 -6.16 -0.01
CA SER A 38 -1.29 -6.66 1.31
C SER A 38 -0.40 -6.09 2.41
N THR A 39 0.91 -5.93 2.16
CA THR A 39 1.83 -5.28 3.10
C THR A 39 1.43 -3.84 3.37
N PHE A 40 1.10 -3.03 2.36
CA PHE A 40 0.64 -1.65 2.58
C PHE A 40 -0.64 -1.59 3.40
N HIS A 41 -1.58 -2.51 3.15
CA HIS A 41 -2.81 -2.59 3.94
C HIS A 41 -2.53 -2.91 5.41
N SER A 42 -1.70 -3.92 5.69
CA SER A 42 -1.32 -4.27 7.06
C SER A 42 -0.55 -3.15 7.75
N LEU A 43 0.38 -2.50 7.05
CA LEU A 43 1.12 -1.36 7.58
C LEU A 43 0.19 -0.19 7.92
N HIS A 44 -0.80 0.09 7.08
CA HIS A 44 -1.80 1.11 7.33
C HIS A 44 -2.61 0.81 8.61
N ALA A 45 -3.04 -0.45 8.80
CA ALA A 45 -3.78 -0.86 9.99
C ALA A 45 -2.92 -0.78 11.26
N ILE A 46 -1.68 -1.29 11.20
CA ILE A 46 -0.74 -1.26 12.32
C ILE A 46 -0.39 0.18 12.71
N ALA A 47 -0.11 1.05 11.73
CA ALA A 47 0.20 2.45 11.98
C ALA A 47 -0.99 3.19 12.62
N ALA A 48 -2.22 2.81 12.29
CA ALA A 48 -3.40 3.38 12.92
C ALA A 48 -3.55 2.96 14.38
N GLU A 49 -3.29 1.68 14.69
CA GLU A 49 -3.31 1.16 16.06
C GLU A 49 -2.16 1.74 16.92
N ALA A 50 -0.96 1.83 16.34
CA ALA A 50 0.23 2.34 17.01
C ALA A 50 0.31 3.89 17.05
N SER A 51 -0.72 4.58 16.54
CA SER A 51 -0.68 6.03 16.46
C SER A 51 -0.75 6.67 17.85
N PRO A 52 0.14 7.61 18.19
CA PRO A 52 0.11 8.30 19.49
C PRO A 52 -1.03 9.33 19.60
N VAL A 53 -1.73 9.58 18.48
CA VAL A 53 -2.86 10.51 18.40
C VAL A 53 -4.06 9.78 17.82
N ARG A 54 -5.27 10.18 18.23
CA ARG A 54 -6.50 9.62 17.64
C ARG A 54 -6.57 10.01 16.18
N LEU A 55 -6.51 9.02 15.29
CA LEU A 55 -6.67 9.25 13.86
C LEU A 55 -8.16 9.35 13.50
N PRO A 56 -8.56 10.30 12.64
CA PRO A 56 -9.92 10.38 12.14
C PRO A 56 -10.27 9.09 11.39
N GLY A 57 -11.34 8.40 11.80
CA GLY A 57 -11.82 7.18 11.14
C GLY A 57 -11.15 5.87 11.57
N GLY A 58 -10.33 5.87 12.64
CA GLY A 58 -9.86 4.64 13.27
C GLY A 58 -11.02 3.84 13.87
N LYS A 59 -11.05 2.52 13.65
CA LYS A 59 -12.13 1.62 14.10
C LYS A 59 -12.29 1.50 15.62
N ASN A 60 -11.44 2.15 16.42
CA ASN A 60 -11.42 2.05 17.87
C ASN A 60 -12.14 3.25 18.52
N SER A 61 -13.34 3.59 18.02
CA SER A 61 -14.28 4.51 18.69
C SER A 61 -15.33 3.73 19.45
#